data_AF-A0A6M0IRY9-F1
#
_entry.id   AF-A0A6M0IRY9-F1
#
_cell.length_a   1.000
_cell.length_b   1.000
_cell.length_c   1.000
_cell.angle_alpha   90.00
_cell.angle_beta   90.00
_cell.angle_gamma   90.00
#
_symmetry.space_group_name_H-M   'P 1'
#
loop_
_entity.id
_entity.type
_entity.pdbx_description
1 polymer ?
#
loop_
_entity_poly.entity_id
_entity_poly.type
_entity_poly.pdbx_seq_one_letter_code
_entity_poly.pdbx_strand_id
1 'polypeptide(L)'
;MAPEGKKQLLKPTVLLTSGATISAGDCALYLKGLPYVKLLGERSNGIFSPMLGKRLPSGWQVALSNGQTVSAKRISYEAEGVPVDVAVTHHCGDLLKRLDPGLDEAFRFLSAHQAKLAQQTRCYEQLAFDFYVDSLLVTRTYDAVTAYSTGLVEEDATLLTPFVNACYSLRGMANENQVQQRIQAEQGADSSFYHQNIRRRFYVSLHPPVRSRMRWPFVRRNARRLTIAHHISLGDKKYVRIHLSQGAGKGETVLVVLDQAGRVVEHCAVTYNYLSSQFYR
;
A
#
# COMPACT_ATOMS: atom_id res chain seq x y z
N MET A 1 -5.09 7.26 9.58
CA MET A 1 -3.81 7.15 10.30
C MET A 1 -2.98 6.09 9.60
N ALA A 2 -1.67 6.31 9.44
CA ALA A 2 -0.71 5.32 8.97
C ALA A 2 0.23 4.99 10.14
N PRO A 3 0.82 3.78 10.21
CA PRO A 3 1.72 3.39 11.28
C PRO A 3 3.01 4.19 11.17
N GLU A 4 3.43 4.75 12.30
CA GLU A 4 4.62 5.60 12.41
C GLU A 4 5.82 4.84 12.98
N GLY A 5 5.66 3.55 13.30
CA GLY A 5 6.72 2.72 13.84
C GLY A 5 7.90 2.61 12.87
N LYS A 6 9.13 2.74 13.39
CA LYS A 6 10.38 2.58 12.62
C LYS A 6 10.48 1.23 11.90
N LYS A 7 9.81 0.20 12.43
CA LYS A 7 9.72 -1.13 11.84
C LYS A 7 8.26 -1.43 11.54
N GLN A 8 7.99 -1.80 10.29
CA GLN A 8 6.68 -2.24 9.84
C GLN A 8 6.76 -3.70 9.37
N LEU A 9 5.81 -4.54 9.77
CA LEU A 9 5.75 -5.93 9.35
C LEU A 9 4.80 -6.07 8.15
N LEU A 10 5.35 -6.00 6.95
CA LEU A 10 4.60 -6.07 5.69
C LEU A 10 4.79 -7.42 4.99
N LYS A 11 4.48 -8.48 5.72
CA LYS A 11 4.62 -9.86 5.24
C LYS A 11 3.31 -10.62 5.41
N PRO A 12 3.06 -11.66 4.58
CA PRO A 12 1.99 -12.61 4.82
C PRO A 12 1.96 -13.02 6.29
N THR A 13 0.83 -12.81 6.96
CA THR A 13 0.71 -13.02 8.40
C THR A 13 -0.56 -13.79 8.68
N VAL A 14 -0.44 -14.87 9.46
CA VAL A 14 -1.58 -15.56 10.06
C VAL A 14 -1.68 -15.10 11.51
N LEU A 15 -2.87 -14.67 11.92
CA LEU A 15 -3.19 -14.33 13.30
C LEU A 15 -4.08 -15.42 13.88
N LEU A 16 -3.58 -16.13 14.89
CA LEU A 16 -4.35 -17.15 15.58
C LEU A 16 -5.24 -16.51 16.66
N THR A 17 -6.52 -16.85 16.65
CA THR A 17 -7.49 -16.42 17.65
C THR A 17 -8.28 -17.61 18.19
N SER A 18 -8.83 -17.46 19.39
CA SER A 18 -9.71 -18.46 20.02
C SER A 18 -10.83 -17.78 20.79
N GLY A 19 -11.78 -18.55 21.32
CA GLY A 19 -12.76 -18.03 22.27
C GLY A 19 -12.17 -17.39 23.53
N ALA A 20 -10.88 -17.62 23.83
CA ALA A 20 -10.15 -16.98 24.92
C ALA A 20 -9.48 -15.64 24.54
N THR A 21 -9.52 -15.26 23.26
CA THR A 21 -9.04 -13.96 22.80
C THR A 21 -10.04 -12.87 23.19
N ILE A 22 -9.71 -12.08 24.22
CA ILE A 22 -10.62 -11.10 24.85
C ILE A 22 -10.04 -9.67 24.83
N SER A 23 -10.90 -8.66 24.95
CA SER A 23 -10.51 -7.27 25.21
C SER A 23 -9.58 -6.71 24.14
N ALA A 24 -8.37 -6.27 24.50
CA ALA A 24 -7.37 -5.85 23.52
C ALA A 24 -7.05 -6.92 22.46
N GLY A 25 -7.34 -8.20 22.73
CA GLY A 25 -7.28 -9.28 21.74
C GLY A 25 -8.36 -9.18 20.66
N ASP A 26 -9.57 -8.69 20.99
CA ASP A 26 -10.66 -8.46 20.02
C ASP A 26 -10.30 -7.37 18.98
N CYS A 27 -9.26 -6.56 19.26
CA CYS A 27 -8.63 -5.66 18.28
C CYS A 27 -8.03 -6.41 17.07
N ALA A 28 -8.02 -7.75 17.07
CA ALA A 28 -7.85 -8.57 15.86
C ALA A 28 -8.74 -8.10 14.70
N LEU A 29 -9.88 -7.46 15.00
CA LEU A 29 -10.75 -6.76 14.03
C LEU A 29 -9.97 -5.80 13.11
N TYR A 30 -9.04 -5.01 13.65
CA TYR A 30 -8.27 -4.05 12.87
C TYR A 30 -7.28 -4.76 11.93
N LEU A 31 -6.65 -5.82 12.43
CA LEU A 31 -5.72 -6.64 11.65
C LEU A 31 -6.44 -7.41 10.55
N LYS A 32 -7.67 -7.87 10.78
CA LYS A 32 -8.52 -8.50 9.75
C LYS A 32 -8.78 -7.57 8.55
N GLY A 33 -8.71 -6.26 8.74
CA GLY A 33 -8.82 -5.28 7.66
C GLY A 33 -7.62 -5.24 6.71
N LEU A 34 -6.48 -5.80 7.10
CA LEU A 34 -5.26 -5.84 6.29
C LEU A 34 -5.34 -7.02 5.30
N PRO A 35 -5.17 -6.79 3.99
CA PRO A 35 -5.40 -7.84 2.98
C PRO A 35 -4.46 -9.04 3.15
N TYR A 36 -3.22 -8.77 3.59
CA TYR A 36 -2.15 -9.75 3.81
C TYR A 36 -2.17 -10.45 5.18
N VAL A 37 -3.15 -10.11 6.04
CA VAL A 37 -3.39 -10.80 7.31
C VAL A 37 -4.58 -11.73 7.16
N LYS A 38 -4.50 -12.93 7.75
CA LYS A 38 -5.59 -13.91 7.78
C LYS A 38 -5.78 -14.40 9.21
N LEU A 39 -7.00 -14.34 9.70
CA LEU A 39 -7.35 -14.84 11.02
C LEU A 39 -7.68 -16.32 10.93
N LEU A 40 -7.08 -17.13 11.80
CA LEU A 40 -7.27 -18.58 11.89
C LEU A 40 -7.66 -19.00 13.31
N GLY A 41 -8.39 -20.09 13.44
CA GLY A 41 -8.79 -20.64 14.73
C GLY A 41 -10.28 -20.47 14.97
N GLU A 42 -10.63 -19.92 16.13
CA GLU A 42 -12.03 -19.65 16.48
C GLU A 42 -12.29 -18.15 16.52
N ARG A 43 -13.58 -17.80 16.53
CA ARG A 43 -13.99 -16.42 16.82
C ARG A 43 -13.34 -15.95 18.12
N SER A 44 -12.94 -14.69 18.16
CA SER A 44 -12.58 -14.06 19.44
C SER A 44 -13.80 -14.00 20.38
N ASN A 45 -13.66 -13.53 21.60
CA ASN A 45 -14.76 -13.57 22.57
C ASN A 45 -15.81 -12.47 22.33
N GLY A 46 -15.38 -11.30 21.82
CA GLY A 46 -16.27 -10.17 21.56
C GLY A 46 -16.43 -9.22 22.75
N ILE A 47 -15.39 -9.01 23.56
CA ILE A 47 -15.42 -8.07 24.69
C ILE A 47 -14.72 -6.78 24.27
N PHE A 48 -15.35 -5.93 23.45
CA PHE A 48 -14.69 -4.73 22.92
C PHE A 48 -14.83 -3.50 23.82
N SER A 49 -15.95 -3.39 24.52
CA SER A 49 -16.30 -2.15 25.19
C SER A 49 -15.34 -1.84 26.35
N PRO A 50 -14.74 -0.63 26.40
CA PRO A 50 -13.99 -0.23 27.58
C PRO A 50 -14.95 -0.11 28.77
N MET A 51 -14.49 -0.55 29.94
CA MET A 51 -15.27 -0.47 31.17
C MET A 51 -15.16 0.93 31.77
N LEU A 52 -16.30 1.56 32.07
CA LEU A 52 -16.37 2.76 32.89
C LEU A 52 -16.68 2.37 34.33
N GLY A 53 -15.66 2.41 35.18
CA GLY A 53 -15.78 2.20 36.62
C GLY A 53 -16.25 3.45 37.35
N LYS A 54 -17.18 3.30 38.29
CA LYS A 54 -17.56 4.31 39.29
C LYS A 54 -17.67 3.70 40.68
N ARG A 55 -17.31 4.51 41.69
CA ARG A 55 -17.52 4.17 43.11
C ARG A 55 -18.77 4.87 43.62
N LEU A 56 -19.68 4.10 44.21
CA LEU A 56 -20.90 4.61 44.83
C LEU A 56 -20.60 5.17 46.23
N PRO A 57 -21.46 6.05 46.79
CA PRO A 57 -21.29 6.59 48.15
C PRO A 57 -21.22 5.50 49.24
N SER A 58 -21.84 4.35 49.03
CA SER A 58 -21.76 3.18 49.92
C SER A 58 -20.41 2.45 49.89
N GLY A 59 -19.47 2.87 49.05
CA GLY A 59 -18.16 2.23 48.86
C GLY A 59 -18.13 1.14 47.78
N TRP A 60 -19.29 0.71 47.27
CA TRP A 60 -19.39 -0.30 46.21
C TRP A 60 -18.79 0.22 44.89
N GLN A 61 -18.21 -0.69 44.11
CA GLN A 61 -17.68 -0.38 42.77
C GLN A 61 -18.57 -1.01 41.71
N VAL A 62 -18.97 -0.21 40.73
CA VAL A 62 -19.76 -0.64 39.57
C VAL A 62 -18.97 -0.30 38.32
N ALA A 63 -19.01 -1.17 37.32
CA ALA A 63 -18.47 -0.90 36.01
C ALA A 63 -19.49 -1.28 34.93
N LEU A 64 -19.58 -0.42 33.90
CA LEU A 64 -20.47 -0.61 32.76
C LEU A 64 -19.70 -0.43 31.46
N SER A 65 -20.16 -1.07 30.40
CA SER A 65 -19.67 -0.85 29.03
C SER A 65 -19.82 0.63 28.63
N ASN A 66 -18.77 1.25 28.09
CA ASN A 66 -18.69 2.70 27.87
C ASN A 66 -18.26 3.08 26.44
N GLY A 67 -18.59 2.24 25.47
CA GLY A 67 -18.33 2.51 24.06
C GLY A 67 -18.72 1.36 23.17
N GLN A 68 -18.79 1.62 21.86
CA GLN A 68 -19.02 0.60 20.84
C GLN A 68 -17.89 0.65 19.83
N THR A 69 -17.34 -0.52 19.52
CA THR A 69 -16.38 -0.71 18.43
C THR A 69 -17.08 -1.43 17.28
N VAL A 70 -17.00 -0.86 16.09
CA VAL A 70 -17.58 -1.45 14.88
C VAL A 70 -16.54 -1.57 13.77
N SER A 71 -16.75 -2.54 12.89
CA SER A 71 -15.96 -2.70 11.66
C SER A 71 -16.14 -1.51 10.70
N ALA A 72 -15.31 -1.44 9.67
CA ALA A 72 -15.45 -0.44 8.60
C ALA A 72 -16.82 -0.50 7.87
N LYS A 73 -17.54 -1.63 7.97
CA LYS A 73 -18.91 -1.79 7.46
C LYS A 73 -19.99 -1.50 8.50
N ARG A 74 -19.62 -0.91 9.65
CA ARG A 74 -20.48 -0.63 10.81
C ARG A 74 -21.12 -1.86 11.45
N ILE A 75 -20.50 -3.02 11.31
CA ILE A 75 -20.91 -4.26 12.00
C ILE A 75 -20.25 -4.30 13.39
N SER A 76 -21.07 -4.48 14.43
CA SER A 76 -20.63 -4.73 15.81
C SER A 76 -20.37 -6.23 16.00
N TYR A 77 -19.29 -6.58 16.71
CA TYR A 77 -18.97 -7.95 17.09
C TYR A 77 -18.93 -8.15 18.61
N GLU A 78 -19.48 -7.20 19.37
CA GLU A 78 -19.67 -7.33 20.82
C GLU A 78 -20.49 -8.59 21.12
N ALA A 79 -20.07 -9.38 22.10
CA ALA A 79 -20.61 -10.68 22.51
C ALA A 79 -20.60 -11.80 21.44
N GLU A 80 -20.28 -11.49 20.18
CA GLU A 80 -20.22 -12.47 19.07
C GLU A 80 -18.79 -12.87 18.67
N GLY A 81 -17.82 -11.99 18.93
CA GLY A 81 -16.45 -12.18 18.50
C GLY A 81 -16.17 -11.86 17.04
N VAL A 82 -14.92 -11.52 16.75
CA VAL A 82 -14.43 -11.31 15.39
C VAL A 82 -14.40 -12.64 14.64
N PRO A 83 -15.03 -12.76 13.46
CA PRO A 83 -14.95 -13.98 12.66
C PRO A 83 -13.55 -14.20 12.09
N VAL A 84 -13.12 -15.45 12.11
CA VAL A 84 -11.89 -15.92 11.44
C VAL A 84 -12.11 -16.05 9.93
N ASP A 85 -11.02 -16.05 9.17
CA ASP A 85 -11.04 -16.34 7.73
C ASP A 85 -11.00 -17.84 7.45
N VAL A 86 -10.33 -18.61 8.32
CA VAL A 86 -10.27 -20.07 8.27
C VAL A 86 -10.53 -20.62 9.68
N ALA A 87 -11.63 -21.34 9.84
CA ALA A 87 -12.01 -21.91 11.11
C ALA A 87 -11.20 -23.17 11.42
N VAL A 88 -10.67 -23.25 12.64
CA VAL A 88 -10.00 -24.43 13.18
C VAL A 88 -10.54 -24.66 14.59
N THR A 89 -10.96 -25.89 14.85
CA THR A 89 -11.48 -26.30 16.16
C THR A 89 -10.43 -27.13 16.87
N HIS A 90 -10.15 -26.79 18.13
CA HIS A 90 -9.30 -27.61 18.99
C HIS A 90 -10.16 -28.62 19.75
N HIS A 91 -9.79 -29.89 19.71
CA HIS A 91 -10.44 -30.93 20.50
C HIS A 91 -9.56 -31.33 21.69
N CYS A 92 -10.19 -31.76 22.79
CA CYS A 92 -9.46 -32.28 23.96
C CYS A 92 -8.52 -33.45 23.59
N GLY A 93 -8.93 -34.28 22.62
CA GLY A 93 -8.09 -35.36 22.10
C GLY A 93 -6.79 -34.89 21.43
N ASP A 94 -6.75 -33.69 20.86
CA ASP A 94 -5.55 -33.12 20.25
C ASP A 94 -4.51 -32.76 21.31
N LEU A 95 -4.96 -32.18 22.43
CA LEU A 95 -4.11 -31.86 23.58
C LEU A 95 -3.45 -33.12 24.16
N LEU A 96 -4.22 -34.21 24.31
CA LEU A 96 -3.69 -35.49 24.80
C LEU A 96 -2.61 -36.07 23.86
N LYS A 97 -2.71 -35.78 22.55
CA LYS A 97 -1.74 -36.19 21.53
C LYS A 97 -0.63 -35.16 21.29
N ARG A 98 -0.65 -34.03 22.01
CA ARG A 98 0.26 -32.88 21.82
C ARG A 98 0.24 -32.33 20.38
N LEU A 99 -0.93 -32.32 19.77
CA LEU A 99 -1.18 -31.73 18.47
C LEU A 99 -1.78 -30.33 18.63
N ASP A 100 -1.39 -29.41 17.76
CA ASP A 100 -2.03 -28.09 17.65
C ASP A 100 -2.55 -27.91 16.21
N PRO A 101 -3.82 -28.30 15.96
CA PRO A 101 -4.44 -28.12 14.66
C PRO A 101 -4.39 -26.68 14.15
N GLY A 102 -4.42 -25.68 15.05
CA GLY A 102 -4.35 -24.27 14.70
C GLY A 102 -2.99 -23.89 14.12
N LEU A 103 -1.91 -24.33 14.76
CA LEU A 103 -0.55 -24.12 14.24
C LEU A 103 -0.29 -24.89 12.94
N ASP A 104 -0.73 -26.15 12.88
CA ASP A 104 -0.57 -26.98 11.68
C ASP A 104 -1.32 -26.39 10.47
N GLU A 105 -2.54 -25.91 10.69
CA GLU A 105 -3.31 -25.18 9.67
C GLU A 105 -2.59 -23.88 9.28
N ALA A 106 -2.06 -23.11 10.24
CA ALA A 106 -1.36 -21.87 9.93
C ALA A 106 -0.15 -22.09 9.02
N PHE A 107 0.68 -23.10 9.31
CA PHE A 107 1.83 -23.43 8.46
C PHE A 107 1.42 -23.92 7.08
N ARG A 108 0.39 -24.75 7.00
CA ARG A 108 -0.15 -25.24 5.72
C ARG A 108 -0.71 -24.09 4.88
N PHE A 109 -1.49 -23.21 5.52
CA PHE A 109 -2.08 -22.04 4.89
C PHE A 109 -1.02 -21.10 4.35
N LEU A 110 0.01 -20.78 5.15
CA LEU A 110 1.12 -19.93 4.72
C LEU A 110 1.91 -20.57 3.58
N SER A 111 2.24 -21.86 3.68
CA SER A 111 2.94 -22.59 2.61
C SER A 111 2.20 -22.48 1.26
N ALA A 112 0.87 -22.58 1.28
CA ALA A 112 0.04 -22.51 0.08
C ALA A 112 -0.21 -21.08 -0.44
N HIS A 113 -0.32 -20.07 0.45
CA HIS A 113 -0.84 -18.74 0.08
C HIS A 113 0.16 -17.59 0.21
N GLN A 114 1.33 -17.80 0.82
CA GLN A 114 2.28 -16.73 1.10
C GLN A 114 2.67 -15.91 -0.13
N ALA A 115 2.85 -16.53 -1.30
CA ALA A 115 3.23 -15.82 -2.53
C ALA A 115 2.13 -14.82 -2.96
N LYS A 116 0.87 -15.25 -2.94
CA LYS A 116 -0.29 -14.40 -3.25
C LYS A 116 -0.48 -13.28 -2.23
N LEU A 117 -0.37 -13.59 -0.93
CA LEU A 117 -0.47 -12.58 0.12
C LEU A 117 0.69 -11.58 0.07
N ALA A 118 1.88 -12.03 -0.31
CA ALA A 118 3.05 -11.16 -0.47
C ALA A 118 2.90 -10.22 -1.67
N GLN A 119 2.06 -10.54 -2.66
CA GLN A 119 1.72 -9.58 -3.72
C GLN A 119 0.86 -8.43 -3.18
N GLN A 120 0.04 -8.68 -2.16
CA GLN A 120 -0.84 -7.67 -1.55
C GLN A 120 -0.10 -6.71 -0.61
N THR A 121 1.16 -7.01 -0.24
CA THR A 121 2.02 -6.12 0.56
C THR A 121 2.92 -5.24 -0.31
N ARG A 122 2.92 -5.42 -1.63
CA ARG A 122 3.83 -4.70 -2.53
C ARG A 122 3.26 -3.37 -2.93
N CYS A 123 4.06 -2.33 -2.73
CA CYS A 123 3.86 -1.02 -3.32
C CYS A 123 4.91 -0.86 -4.41
N TYR A 124 4.54 -1.15 -5.66
CA TYR A 124 5.45 -1.03 -6.80
C TYR A 124 5.96 0.40 -6.98
N GLU A 125 5.13 1.37 -6.59
CA GLU A 125 5.43 2.79 -6.55
C GLU A 125 6.58 3.10 -5.59
N GLN A 126 6.55 2.54 -4.38
CA GLN A 126 7.62 2.69 -3.40
C GLN A 126 8.90 2.03 -3.90
N LEU A 127 8.83 0.81 -4.43
CA LEU A 127 9.99 0.09 -4.96
C LEU A 127 10.67 0.84 -6.10
N ALA A 128 9.89 1.39 -7.02
CA ALA A 128 10.39 2.22 -8.11
C ALA A 128 11.00 3.53 -7.60
N PHE A 129 10.37 4.16 -6.61
CA PHE A 129 10.85 5.38 -6.00
C PHE A 129 12.17 5.18 -5.28
N ASP A 130 12.28 4.14 -4.45
CA ASP A 130 13.52 3.76 -3.77
C ASP A 130 14.63 3.50 -4.78
N PHE A 131 14.35 2.74 -5.85
CA PHE A 131 15.31 2.54 -6.94
C PHE A 131 15.76 3.86 -7.58
N TYR A 132 14.82 4.76 -7.87
CA TYR A 132 15.15 6.06 -8.45
C TYR A 132 16.02 6.89 -7.51
N VAL A 133 15.69 6.97 -6.21
CA VAL A 133 16.45 7.74 -5.23
C VAL A 133 17.84 7.15 -5.03
N ASP A 134 17.92 5.84 -4.77
CA ASP A 134 19.17 5.18 -4.35
C ASP A 134 20.13 4.93 -5.52
N SER A 135 19.61 4.72 -6.75
CA SER A 135 20.44 4.36 -7.90
C SER A 135 20.58 5.47 -8.93
N LEU A 136 19.46 6.07 -9.34
CA LEU A 136 19.44 7.01 -10.48
C LEU A 136 19.71 8.45 -10.06
N LEU A 137 19.21 8.86 -8.89
CA LEU A 137 19.34 10.22 -8.39
C LEU A 137 20.74 10.44 -7.79
N VAL A 138 21.28 9.46 -7.07
CA VAL A 138 22.64 9.52 -6.48
C VAL A 138 23.73 9.64 -7.56
N THR A 139 23.55 9.01 -8.72
CA THR A 139 24.54 9.04 -9.82
C THR A 139 24.56 10.35 -10.61
N ARG A 140 23.73 11.33 -10.22
CA ARG A 140 23.60 12.62 -10.90
C ARG A 140 23.71 13.78 -9.91
N THR A 141 24.40 14.85 -10.32
CA THR A 141 24.50 16.07 -9.53
C THR A 141 23.27 16.94 -9.74
N TYR A 142 22.37 16.94 -8.77
CA TYR A 142 21.26 17.87 -8.69
C TYR A 142 21.45 18.82 -7.49
N ASP A 143 21.04 20.10 -7.62
CA ASP A 143 20.84 20.98 -6.45
C ASP A 143 19.85 20.35 -5.47
N ALA A 144 19.64 20.93 -4.29
CA ALA A 144 18.71 20.43 -3.27
C ALA A 144 17.33 20.01 -3.84
N VAL A 145 17.13 18.70 -4.05
CA VAL A 145 15.88 18.11 -4.54
C VAL A 145 14.97 17.86 -3.34
N THR A 146 13.78 18.43 -3.37
CA THR A 146 12.75 18.10 -2.37
C THR A 146 11.78 17.11 -2.98
N ALA A 147 11.71 15.90 -2.43
CA ALA A 147 10.75 14.90 -2.84
C ALA A 147 9.38 15.13 -2.17
N TYR A 148 8.31 15.08 -2.95
CA TYR A 148 6.94 15.06 -2.41
C TYR A 148 6.03 14.31 -3.40
N SER A 149 5.26 13.35 -2.89
CA SER A 149 4.21 12.71 -3.66
C SER A 149 2.97 13.57 -3.58
N THR A 150 2.34 13.83 -4.73
CA THR A 150 1.02 14.46 -4.78
C THR A 150 -0.09 13.45 -4.54
N GLY A 151 0.21 12.15 -4.48
CA GLY A 151 -0.80 11.08 -4.39
C GLY A 151 -1.71 11.01 -5.61
N LEU A 152 -1.38 11.71 -6.70
CA LEU A 152 -2.07 11.60 -7.98
C LEU A 152 -1.66 10.28 -8.62
N VAL A 153 -2.67 9.46 -8.92
CA VAL A 153 -2.51 8.25 -9.69
C VAL A 153 -3.36 8.43 -10.93
N GLU A 154 -2.69 8.57 -12.06
CA GLU A 154 -3.31 8.73 -13.37
C GLU A 154 -3.13 7.40 -14.13
N GLU A 155 -4.22 6.79 -14.58
CA GLU A 155 -4.23 5.43 -15.17
C GLU A 155 -4.23 5.47 -16.71
N ASP A 156 -3.85 6.59 -17.32
CA ASP A 156 -3.88 6.79 -18.77
C ASP A 156 -2.67 6.14 -19.47
N ALA A 157 -2.92 5.11 -20.27
CA ALA A 157 -1.91 4.42 -21.07
C ALA A 157 -1.26 5.30 -22.16
N THR A 158 -1.91 6.37 -22.63
CA THR A 158 -1.34 7.29 -23.64
C THR A 158 -0.07 7.98 -23.15
N LEU A 159 0.13 8.03 -21.84
CA LEU A 159 1.30 8.58 -21.17
C LEU A 159 2.56 7.71 -21.29
N LEU A 160 2.43 6.46 -21.77
CA LEU A 160 3.56 5.60 -22.14
C LEU A 160 4.07 5.86 -23.56
N THR A 161 3.32 6.57 -24.41
CA THR A 161 3.70 6.88 -25.80
C THR A 161 5.11 7.48 -25.92
N PRO A 162 5.53 8.45 -25.07
CA PRO A 162 6.89 8.98 -25.14
C PRO A 162 7.98 7.94 -24.85
N PHE A 163 7.63 6.85 -24.17
CA PHE A 163 8.55 5.78 -23.76
C PHE A 163 8.60 4.62 -24.75
N VAL A 164 7.71 4.53 -25.74
CA VAL A 164 7.67 3.42 -26.72
C VAL A 164 9.02 3.23 -27.42
N ASN A 165 9.70 4.33 -27.75
CA ASN A 165 11.00 4.29 -28.41
C ASN A 165 12.18 4.20 -27.43
N ALA A 166 11.97 4.52 -26.15
CA ALA A 166 12.99 4.53 -25.11
C ALA A 166 13.09 3.18 -24.38
N CYS A 167 11.97 2.51 -24.15
CA CYS A 167 11.90 1.23 -23.45
C CYS A 167 11.78 0.04 -24.39
N TYR A 168 12.72 -0.90 -24.28
CA TYR A 168 12.71 -2.17 -24.97
C TYR A 168 11.43 -2.95 -24.71
N SER A 169 10.94 -3.01 -23.46
CA SER A 169 9.69 -3.75 -23.19
C SER A 169 8.48 -3.19 -23.93
N LEU A 170 8.48 -1.90 -24.28
CA LEU A 170 7.39 -1.25 -25.02
C LEU A 170 7.57 -1.31 -26.55
N ARG A 171 8.79 -1.52 -27.07
CA ARG A 171 9.05 -1.59 -28.53
C ARG A 171 8.31 -2.73 -29.23
N GLY A 172 8.12 -3.87 -28.56
CA GLY A 172 7.37 -5.01 -29.10
C GLY A 172 5.85 -4.87 -29.00
N MET A 173 5.35 -3.89 -28.26
CA MET A 173 3.91 -3.61 -28.09
C MET A 173 3.39 -2.58 -29.12
N ALA A 174 4.24 -2.15 -30.06
CA ALA A 174 3.99 -1.09 -31.04
C ALA A 174 3.00 -1.47 -32.17
N ASN A 175 2.19 -2.53 -32.03
CA ASN A 175 1.02 -2.69 -32.87
C ASN A 175 -0.08 -1.79 -32.30
N GLU A 176 -0.29 -0.64 -32.94
CA GLU A 176 -1.28 0.40 -32.59
C GLU A 176 -2.67 -0.16 -32.22
N ASN A 177 -3.05 -1.30 -32.80
CA ASN A 177 -4.30 -2.01 -32.51
C ASN A 177 -4.43 -2.51 -31.06
N GLN A 178 -3.35 -2.95 -30.39
CA GLN A 178 -3.42 -3.39 -28.99
C GLN A 178 -3.51 -2.20 -28.03
N VAL A 179 -2.84 -1.08 -28.35
CA VAL A 179 -2.93 0.16 -27.57
C VAL A 179 -4.31 0.80 -27.75
N GLN A 180 -4.87 0.81 -28.97
CA GLN A 180 -6.22 1.34 -29.25
C GLN A 180 -7.35 0.47 -28.68
N GLN A 181 -7.27 -0.86 -28.80
CA GLN A 181 -8.21 -1.77 -28.12
C GLN A 181 -8.18 -1.58 -26.60
N ARG A 182 -7.04 -1.17 -26.04
CA ARG A 182 -6.90 -0.88 -24.61
C ARG A 182 -7.43 0.48 -24.20
N ILE A 183 -7.20 1.52 -25.00
CA ILE A 183 -7.84 2.85 -24.83
C ILE A 183 -9.38 2.69 -24.80
N GLN A 184 -9.95 1.83 -25.65
CA GLN A 184 -11.38 1.54 -25.66
C GLN A 184 -11.85 0.70 -24.46
N ALA A 185 -11.05 -0.25 -23.97
CA ALA A 185 -11.37 -1.03 -22.78
C ALA A 185 -11.26 -0.22 -21.46
N GLU A 186 -10.48 0.87 -21.46
CA GLU A 186 -10.13 1.66 -20.26
C GLU A 186 -10.92 2.96 -20.09
N GLN A 187 -11.74 3.39 -21.06
CA GLN A 187 -12.78 4.41 -20.81
C GLN A 187 -13.82 3.95 -19.76
N GLY A 188 -13.78 2.68 -19.34
CA GLY A 188 -14.52 2.13 -18.21
C GLY A 188 -13.69 1.78 -16.96
N ALA A 189 -12.39 2.14 -16.89
CA ALA A 189 -11.51 1.66 -15.83
C ALA A 189 -11.74 2.35 -14.47
N ASP A 190 -11.75 1.47 -13.46
CA ASP A 190 -12.20 1.62 -12.09
C ASP A 190 -11.18 2.39 -11.22
N SER A 191 -11.55 3.59 -10.76
CA SER A 191 -10.78 4.41 -9.79
C SER A 191 -10.61 3.74 -8.41
N SER A 192 -10.85 2.43 -8.27
CA SER A 192 -10.70 1.69 -7.03
C SER A 192 -9.29 1.77 -6.47
N PHE A 193 -8.24 1.93 -7.27
CA PHE A 193 -6.91 2.17 -6.72
C PHE A 193 -6.82 3.54 -6.03
N TYR A 194 -7.23 4.64 -6.68
CA TYR A 194 -7.32 5.96 -6.03
C TYR A 194 -8.18 5.91 -4.75
N HIS A 195 -9.34 5.26 -4.81
CA HIS A 195 -10.21 5.09 -3.64
C HIS A 195 -9.61 4.19 -2.56
N GLN A 196 -8.89 3.12 -2.91
CA GLN A 196 -8.18 2.26 -1.97
C GLN A 196 -6.97 2.97 -1.37
N ASN A 197 -6.24 3.77 -2.14
CA ASN A 197 -5.04 4.47 -1.71
C ASN A 197 -5.39 5.69 -0.82
N ILE A 198 -6.45 6.43 -1.15
CA ILE A 198 -7.00 7.48 -0.27
C ILE A 198 -7.60 6.89 1.01
N ARG A 199 -8.35 5.79 0.93
CA ARG A 199 -8.96 5.15 2.11
C ARG A 199 -7.93 4.42 2.98
N ARG A 200 -6.84 3.91 2.41
CA ARG A 200 -5.86 3.05 3.11
C ARG A 200 -4.48 3.67 3.31
N ARG A 201 -4.22 4.95 2.95
CA ARG A 201 -2.99 5.76 3.21
C ARG A 201 -1.77 4.97 3.71
N PHE A 202 -1.21 4.06 2.94
CA PHE A 202 -0.03 3.33 3.38
C PHE A 202 0.94 3.21 2.21
N TYR A 203 2.11 3.82 2.37
CA TYR A 203 3.43 3.17 2.40
C TYR A 203 4.57 4.13 2.10
N VAL A 204 4.29 5.34 1.62
CA VAL A 204 5.34 6.34 1.41
C VAL A 204 5.42 7.26 2.62
N SER A 205 6.26 6.91 3.59
CA SER A 205 6.72 7.91 4.57
C SER A 205 7.63 8.89 3.84
N LEU A 206 7.03 9.90 3.24
CA LEU A 206 7.80 11.03 2.74
C LEU A 206 8.08 11.94 3.91
N HIS A 207 9.36 12.27 4.09
CA HIS A 207 9.74 13.28 5.06
C HIS A 207 8.95 14.56 4.74
N PRO A 208 8.40 15.26 5.73
CA PRO A 208 7.78 16.56 5.52
C PRO A 208 8.79 17.43 4.76
N PRO A 209 8.34 18.18 3.73
CA PRO A 209 9.25 19.07 3.04
C PRO A 209 9.86 20.02 4.06
N VAL A 210 11.17 19.91 4.28
CA VAL A 210 11.93 20.98 4.93
C VAL A 210 11.85 22.13 3.94
N ARG A 211 10.81 22.96 4.05
CA ARG A 211 10.81 24.25 3.37
C ARG A 211 12.15 24.87 3.72
N SER A 212 12.96 25.19 2.71
CA SER A 212 14.11 26.03 2.97
C SER A 212 13.59 27.25 3.71
N ARG A 213 14.32 27.69 4.74
CA ARG A 213 13.99 28.84 5.58
C ARG A 213 13.94 30.18 4.82
N MET A 214 13.71 30.19 3.50
CA MET A 214 13.69 31.41 2.69
C MET A 214 12.28 31.99 2.60
N ARG A 215 12.18 33.24 3.06
CA ARG A 215 10.94 34.02 3.13
C ARG A 215 10.49 34.44 1.72
N TRP A 216 9.18 34.36 1.51
CA TRP A 216 8.44 34.95 0.39
C TRP A 216 8.82 36.44 0.22
N PRO A 217 8.92 37.02 -1.00
CA PRO A 217 8.38 36.57 -2.29
C PRO A 217 9.39 35.87 -3.22
N PHE A 218 10.64 35.64 -2.79
CA PHE A 218 11.71 35.09 -3.64
C PHE A 218 11.66 33.56 -3.78
N VAL A 219 10.47 32.95 -3.71
CA VAL A 219 10.22 31.52 -3.94
C VAL A 219 10.43 31.23 -5.45
N ARG A 220 11.66 31.41 -5.93
CA ARG A 220 12.00 31.41 -7.34
C ARG A 220 11.77 30.02 -7.92
N ARG A 221 10.95 29.97 -8.97
CA ARG A 221 11.14 29.37 -10.33
C ARG A 221 11.95 28.07 -10.55
N ASN A 222 12.76 27.59 -9.61
CA ASN A 222 13.70 26.47 -9.73
C ASN A 222 13.45 25.36 -8.70
N ALA A 223 12.27 25.31 -8.07
CA ALA A 223 11.94 24.21 -7.17
C ALA A 223 11.94 22.90 -7.97
N ARG A 224 12.90 22.02 -7.68
CA ARG A 224 12.93 20.66 -8.22
C ARG A 224 12.02 19.77 -7.40
N ARG A 225 11.10 19.13 -8.09
CA ARG A 225 9.90 18.53 -7.54
C ARG A 225 9.80 17.10 -8.02
N LEU A 226 10.12 16.15 -7.15
CA LEU A 226 10.03 14.72 -7.45
C LEU A 226 8.64 14.20 -7.10
N THR A 227 7.85 13.80 -8.09
CA THR A 227 6.47 13.32 -7.98
C THR A 227 6.36 11.91 -8.57
N ILE A 228 5.77 10.97 -7.84
CA ILE A 228 5.35 9.68 -8.40
C ILE A 228 3.96 9.88 -8.95
N ALA A 229 3.72 9.50 -10.21
CA ALA A 229 2.44 9.82 -10.84
C ALA A 229 1.66 8.59 -11.38
N HIS A 230 2.26 7.40 -11.54
CA HIS A 230 1.56 6.30 -12.23
C HIS A 230 1.97 4.89 -11.81
N HIS A 231 1.02 3.96 -11.94
CA HIS A 231 1.21 2.51 -11.96
C HIS A 231 0.26 1.91 -13.00
N ILE A 232 0.82 1.45 -14.13
CA ILE A 232 0.09 0.69 -15.15
C ILE A 232 0.55 -0.76 -15.13
N SER A 233 -0.38 -1.70 -15.27
CA SER A 233 -0.07 -3.13 -15.35
C SER A 233 -0.28 -3.63 -16.77
N LEU A 234 0.79 -4.05 -17.45
CA LEU A 234 0.71 -4.68 -18.77
C LEU A 234 1.30 -6.08 -18.70
N GLY A 235 0.45 -7.08 -18.91
CA GLY A 235 0.83 -8.49 -18.75
C GLY A 235 1.36 -8.79 -17.36
N ASP A 236 2.59 -9.28 -17.28
CA ASP A 236 3.32 -9.62 -16.06
C ASP A 236 4.19 -8.47 -15.51
N LYS A 237 4.14 -7.29 -16.15
CA LYS A 237 4.97 -6.14 -15.78
C LYS A 237 4.16 -4.99 -15.19
N LYS A 238 4.81 -4.27 -14.29
CA LYS A 238 4.33 -3.04 -13.67
C LYS A 238 5.17 -1.87 -14.14
N TYR A 239 4.52 -0.81 -14.60
CA TYR A 239 5.14 0.37 -15.17
C TYR A 239 4.89 1.53 -14.23
N VAL A 240 5.94 2.00 -13.56
CA VAL A 240 5.86 3.10 -12.60
C VAL A 240 6.59 4.31 -13.15
N ARG A 241 5.86 5.42 -13.24
CA ARG A 241 6.38 6.67 -13.81
C ARG A 241 6.66 7.70 -12.71
N ILE A 242 7.87 8.23 -12.72
CA ILE A 242 8.40 9.17 -11.75
C ILE A 242 8.80 10.45 -12.49
N HIS A 243 8.30 11.59 -12.04
CA HIS A 243 8.59 12.90 -12.60
C HIS A 243 9.48 13.72 -11.69
N LEU A 244 10.54 14.26 -12.27
CA LEU A 244 11.34 15.32 -11.69
C LEU A 244 11.04 16.63 -12.44
N SER A 245 10.09 17.42 -11.94
CA SER A 245 9.83 18.76 -12.49
C SER A 245 10.91 19.73 -12.04
N GLN A 246 11.44 20.53 -12.96
CA GLN A 246 12.56 21.45 -12.73
C GLN A 246 12.14 22.93 -12.77
N GLY A 247 10.85 23.22 -12.95
CA GLY A 247 10.32 24.57 -13.16
C GLY A 247 10.35 25.00 -14.62
N ALA A 248 9.68 26.11 -14.95
CA ALA A 248 9.58 26.68 -16.31
C ALA A 248 9.11 25.68 -17.39
N GLY A 249 8.24 24.73 -17.03
CA GLY A 249 7.72 23.71 -17.94
C GLY A 249 8.72 22.61 -18.31
N LYS A 250 9.93 22.60 -17.75
CA LYS A 250 10.93 21.56 -18.01
C LYS A 250 10.91 20.49 -16.92
N GLY A 251 11.21 19.26 -17.32
CA GLY A 251 11.40 18.18 -16.37
C GLY A 251 11.94 16.92 -17.02
N GLU A 252 12.23 15.96 -16.18
CA GLU A 252 12.60 14.62 -16.56
C GLU A 252 11.53 13.66 -16.08
N THR A 253 11.22 12.67 -16.91
CA THR A 253 10.35 11.58 -16.50
C THR A 253 11.11 10.28 -16.66
N VAL A 254 11.13 9.49 -15.60
CA VAL A 254 11.67 8.13 -15.63
C VAL A 254 10.52 7.15 -15.54
N LEU A 255 10.52 6.17 -16.44
CA LEU A 255 9.67 5.00 -16.37
C LEU A 255 10.50 3.85 -15.81
N VAL A 256 10.12 3.34 -14.65
CA VAL A 256 10.69 2.15 -14.02
C VAL A 256 9.75 0.99 -14.27
N VAL A 257 10.27 -0.10 -14.81
CA VAL A 257 9.51 -1.31 -15.11
C VAL A 257 9.90 -2.38 -14.10
N LEU A 258 8.90 -2.93 -13.42
CA LEU A 258 9.07 -3.98 -12.42
C LEU A 258 8.37 -5.26 -12.87
N ASP A 259 8.93 -6.41 -12.52
CA ASP A 259 8.23 -7.69 -12.65
C ASP A 259 7.19 -7.88 -11.53
N GLN A 260 6.39 -8.95 -11.60
CA GLN A 260 5.49 -9.32 -10.51
C GLN A 260 6.23 -9.58 -9.18
N ALA A 261 7.53 -9.90 -9.26
CA ALA A 261 8.42 -10.09 -8.13
C ALA A 261 8.88 -8.74 -7.49
N GLY A 262 8.50 -7.58 -8.04
CA GLY A 262 8.87 -6.26 -7.54
C GLY A 262 10.34 -5.91 -7.82
N ARG A 263 11.00 -6.67 -8.70
CA ARG A 263 12.37 -6.40 -9.13
C ARG A 263 12.32 -5.44 -10.30
N VAL A 264 13.21 -4.45 -10.30
CA VAL A 264 13.37 -3.57 -11.45
C VAL A 264 14.04 -4.37 -12.57
N VAL A 265 13.33 -4.50 -13.69
CA VAL A 265 13.79 -5.24 -14.88
C VAL A 265 14.22 -4.31 -16.01
N GLU A 266 13.77 -3.06 -15.99
CA GLU A 266 14.11 -2.04 -16.96
C GLU A 266 13.83 -0.65 -16.38
N HIS A 267 14.58 0.36 -16.83
CA HIS A 267 14.21 1.76 -16.62
C HIS A 267 14.57 2.59 -17.86
N CYS A 268 13.79 3.65 -18.13
CA CYS A 268 14.00 4.53 -19.26
C CYS A 268 13.73 5.97 -18.83
N ALA A 269 14.53 6.92 -19.28
CA ALA A 269 14.31 8.33 -19.03
C ALA A 269 13.91 9.04 -20.33
N VAL A 270 13.02 10.02 -20.20
CA VAL A 270 12.68 10.96 -21.27
C VAL A 270 12.65 12.35 -20.65
N THR A 271 13.34 13.29 -21.30
CA THR A 271 13.31 14.69 -20.90
C THR A 271 12.15 15.37 -21.63
N TYR A 272 11.41 16.26 -20.97
CA TYR A 272 10.33 17.00 -21.60
C TYR A 272 10.47 18.50 -21.34
N ASN A 273 9.99 19.27 -22.31
CA ASN A 273 9.81 20.71 -22.19
C ASN A 273 8.38 21.06 -22.63
N TYR A 274 7.49 21.29 -21.66
CA TYR A 274 6.09 21.68 -21.89
C TYR A 274 5.96 22.97 -22.70
N LEU A 275 6.98 23.84 -22.75
CA LEU A 275 6.93 25.06 -23.54
C LEU A 275 7.19 24.81 -25.03
N SER A 276 7.85 23.71 -25.39
CA SER A 276 8.12 23.35 -26.79
C SER A 276 7.32 22.14 -27.28
N SER A 277 6.51 21.51 -26.43
CA SER A 277 5.80 20.24 -26.71
C SER A 277 6.70 19.14 -27.27
N GLN A 278 8.02 19.21 -27.02
CA GLN A 278 9.01 18.27 -27.52
C GLN A 278 9.56 17.41 -26.37
N PHE A 279 9.59 16.10 -26.60
CA PHE A 279 10.30 15.12 -25.78
C PHE A 279 11.71 14.95 -26.35
N TYR A 280 12.72 15.01 -25.51
CA TYR A 280 14.13 14.81 -25.87
C TYR A 280 14.65 13.54 -25.19
N ARG A 281 15.53 12.80 -25.88
CA ARG A 281 16.23 11.63 -25.34
C ARG A 281 17.34 12.06 -24.38
#